data_AF-A0A379WJ56-F1
#
_entry.id   AF-A0A379WJ56-F1
#
_cell.length_a   1.000
_cell.length_b   1.000
_cell.length_c   1.000
_cell.angle_alpha   90.00
_cell.angle_beta   90.00
_cell.angle_gamma   90.00
#
_symmetry.space_group_name_H-M   'P 1'
#
loop_
_entity.id
_entity.type
_entity.pdbx_description
1 polymer ?
#
loop_
_entity_poly.entity_id
_entity_poly.type
_entity_poly.pdbx_seq_one_letter_code
_entity_poly.pdbx_strand_id
1 'polypeptide(L)' 'MIIATAGHVDHGKTTLLQAITGVNADRLPEEKKRGMTIDLGYAYWPQPDGRVLGFIDVPGHEKFLSNMLAA' A
#
# COMPACT_ATOMS: atom_id res chain seq x y z
N MET A 1 8.61 -3.19 12.70
CA MET A 1 7.41 -2.36 12.96
C MET A 1 6.60 -2.35 11.68
N ILE A 2 5.29 -2.53 11.76
CA ILE A 2 4.38 -2.57 10.60
C ILE A 2 3.45 -1.37 10.66
N ILE A 3 3.26 -0.69 9.53
CA ILE A 3 2.38 0.47 9.35
C ILE A 3 1.41 0.14 8.21
N ALA A 4 0.10 0.16 8.48
CA ALA A 4 -0.91 0.00 7.44
C ALA A 4 -1.45 1.38 7.03
N THR A 5 -1.47 1.68 5.73
CA THR A 5 -2.07 2.90 5.19
C THR A 5 -3.52 2.64 4.81
N ALA A 6 -4.45 3.19 5.58
CA ALA A 6 -5.89 3.11 5.34
C ALA A 6 -6.48 4.50 5.01
N GLY A 7 -7.59 4.51 4.28
CA GLY A 7 -8.25 5.74 3.84
C GLY A 7 -9.06 5.53 2.56
N HIS A 8 -9.90 6.52 2.22
CA HIS A 8 -10.78 6.45 1.05
C HIS A 8 -10.00 6.26 -0.28
N VAL A 9 -10.68 5.77 -1.31
CA VAL A 9 -10.11 5.62 -2.66
C VAL A 9 -9.57 6.97 -3.16
N ASP A 10 -8.48 6.95 -3.92
CA ASP A 10 -7.82 8.12 -4.52
C ASP A 10 -7.28 9.20 -3.57
N HIS A 11 -7.21 8.92 -2.26
CA HIS A 11 -6.60 9.83 -1.27
C HIS A 11 -5.06 9.68 -1.18
N GLY A 12 -4.40 9.18 -2.23
CA GLY A 12 -2.94 9.21 -2.34
C GLY A 12 -2.15 8.25 -1.43
N LYS A 13 -2.76 7.19 -0.89
CA LYS A 13 -2.10 6.20 -0.01
C LYS A 13 -0.87 5.57 -0.66
N THR A 14 -1.03 5.00 -1.85
CA THR A 14 0.04 4.38 -2.64
C THR A 14 1.13 5.38 -3.00
N THR A 15 0.75 6.60 -3.38
CA THR A 15 1.68 7.70 -3.69
C THR A 15 2.53 8.08 -2.48
N LEU A 16 1.93 8.14 -1.29
CA LEU A 16 2.63 8.42 -0.05
C LEU A 16 3.66 7.31 0.26
N LEU A 17 3.27 6.04 0.14
CA LEU A 17 4.20 4.92 0.34
C LEU A 17 5.36 4.93 -0.65
N GLN A 18 5.09 5.22 -1.92
CA GLN A 18 6.13 5.35 -2.93
C GLN A 18 7.10 6.50 -2.61
N ALA A 19 6.59 7.63 -2.12
CA ALA A 19 7.43 8.77 -1.73
C ALA A 19 8.33 8.44 -0.53
N ILE A 20 7.86 7.64 0.43
CA ILE A 20 8.61 7.26 1.63
C ILE A 20 9.61 6.13 1.34
N THR A 21 9.14 5.08 0.67
CA THR A 21 9.88 3.81 0.54
C THR A 21 10.60 3.66 -0.80
N GLY A 22 10.23 4.46 -1.81
CA GLY A 22 10.66 4.27 -3.19
C GLY A 22 9.98 3.09 -3.90
N VAL A 23 9.08 2.36 -3.22
CA VAL A 23 8.41 1.17 -3.76
C VAL A 23 7.00 1.53 -4.19
N ASN A 24 6.65 1.22 -5.43
CA ASN A 24 5.25 1.26 -5.86
C ASN A 24 4.54 -0.03 -5.39
N ALA A 25 3.54 0.13 -4.53
CA ALA A 25 2.80 -0.97 -3.94
C ALA A 25 1.78 -1.62 -4.90
N ASP A 26 1.36 -0.90 -5.96
CA ASP A 26 0.48 -1.43 -7.00
C ASP A 26 1.26 -2.43 -7.87
N ARG A 27 0.99 -3.72 -7.67
CA ARG A 27 1.72 -4.82 -8.31
C ARG A 27 0.97 -5.38 -9.51
N LEU A 28 -0.35 -5.33 -9.50
CA LEU A 28 -1.17 -5.92 -10.54
C LEU A 28 -1.23 -4.98 -11.76
N PRO A 29 -1.16 -5.53 -13.00
CA PRO A 29 -1.34 -4.72 -14.21
C PRO A 29 -2.68 -3.97 -14.22
N GLU A 30 -3.71 -4.53 -13.60
CA GLU A 30 -5.04 -3.93 -13.48
C GLU A 30 -5.04 -2.71 -12.54
N GLU A 31 -4.31 -2.77 -11.42
CA GLU A 31 -4.15 -1.65 -10.48
C GLU A 31 -3.52 -0.45 -11.19
N LYS A 32 -2.40 -0.70 -11.89
CA LYS A 32 -1.70 0.34 -12.68
C LYS A 32 -2.55 0.92 -13.80
N LYS A 33 -3.36 0.07 -14.46
CA LYS A 33 -4.25 0.51 -15.54
C LYS A 33 -5.41 1.34 -15.04
N ARG A 34 -5.92 1.03 -13.84
CA ARG A 34 -7.08 1.70 -13.23
C ARG A 34 -6.72 2.84 -12.29
N GLY A 35 -5.46 2.93 -11.88
CA GLY A 35 -5.00 3.92 -10.90
C GLY A 35 -5.56 3.69 -9.49
N MET A 36 -5.86 2.44 -9.13
CA MET A 36 -6.44 2.10 -7.83
C MET A 36 -5.89 0.79 -7.28
N THR A 37 -5.72 0.72 -5.96
CA THR A 37 -5.34 -0.49 -5.23
C THR A 37 -6.52 -1.47 -5.14
N ILE A 38 -6.31 -2.72 -5.55
CA ILE A 38 -7.33 -3.78 -5.60
C ILE A 38 -7.06 -4.81 -4.49
N ASP A 39 -5.79 -5.15 -4.28
CA ASP A 39 -5.32 -6.10 -3.28
C ASP A 39 -4.30 -5.44 -2.35
N LEU A 40 -3.91 -6.15 -1.28
CA LEU A 40 -2.89 -5.67 -0.35
C LEU A 40 -1.55 -5.45 -1.05
N GLY A 41 -1.05 -4.23 -0.97
CA GLY A 41 0.28 -3.84 -1.43
C GLY A 41 1.28 -3.88 -0.27
N TYR A 42 2.53 -4.25 -0.55
CA TYR A 42 3.58 -4.34 0.48
C TYR A 42 4.81 -3.55 0.07
N ALA A 43 5.34 -2.77 1.01
CA ALA A 43 6.60 -2.06 0.86
C ALA A 43 7.46 -2.22 2.13
N TYR A 44 8.77 -2.30 1.95
CA TYR A 44 9.71 -2.43 3.06
C TYR A 44 10.76 -1.34 2.96
N TRP A 45 11.06 -0.72 4.10
CA TRP A 45 12.01 0.39 4.18
C TRP A 45 13.11 0.08 5.20
N PRO A 46 14.25 -0.48 4.75
CA PRO A 46 15.41 -0.73 5.60
C PRO A 46 16.01 0.58 6.12
N GLN A 47 16.40 0.59 7.40
CA GLN A 47 17.00 1.73 8.08
C GLN A 47 18.50 1.49 8.36
N PRO A 48 19.32 2.56 8.48
CA PRO A 48 20.76 2.43 8.76
C PRO A 48 21.09 1.72 10.07
N ASP A 49 20.16 1.69 11.02
CA ASP A 49 20.32 1.00 12.32
C ASP A 49 19.96 -0.49 12.27
N GLY A 50 19.69 -1.04 11.08
CA GLY A 50 19.35 -2.44 10.85
C GLY A 50 17.88 -2.79 11.06
N ARG A 51 17.02 -1.83 11.45
CA ARG A 51 15.57 -2.05 11.51
C ARG A 51 14.95 -2.04 10.11
N VAL A 52 13.83 -2.75 9.96
CA VAL A 52 13.01 -2.70 8.75
C VAL A 52 11.61 -2.25 9.13
N LEU A 53 11.14 -1.17 8.48
CA LEU A 53 9.76 -0.74 8.54
C LEU A 53 8.98 -1.43 7.44
N GLY A 54 7.93 -2.16 7.80
CA GLY A 54 7.00 -2.76 6.85
C GLY A 54 5.79 -1.84 6.66
N PHE A 55 5.37 -1.67 5.41
CA PHE A 55 4.19 -0.91 5.03
C PHE A 55 3.21 -1.82 4.30
N ILE A 56 1.93 -1.72 4.67
CA ILE A 56 0.83 -2.42 4.01
C ILE A 56 -0.12 -1.37 3.44
N ASP A 57 -0.27 -1.34 2.11
CA ASP A 57 -1.26 -0.51 1.45
C ASP A 57 -2.57 -1.27 1.36
N VAL A 58 -3.62 -0.77 2.04
CA VAL A 58 -4.94 -1.41 2.00
C VAL A 58 -5.84 -0.73 0.96
N PRO A 59 -6.67 -1.50 0.23
CA PRO A 59 -7.58 -0.92 -0.74
C PRO A 59 -8.62 -0.02 -0.05
N GLY A 60 -8.86 1.16 -0.62
CA GLY A 60 -9.81 2.15 -0.07
C GLY A 60 -11.21 2.09 -0.66
N HIS A 61 -11.43 1.25 -1.67
CA HIS A 61 -12.72 1.12 -2.36
C HIS A 61 -13.56 0.02 -1.68
N GLU A 62 -14.82 0.29 -1.40
CA GLU A 62 -15.71 -0.59 -0.63
C GLU A 62 -15.84 -2.01 -1.21
N LYS A 63 -15.87 -2.13 -2.54
CA LYS A 63 -15.83 -3.44 -3.25
C LYS A 63 -14.68 -4.37 -2.83
N PHE A 64 -13.59 -3.84 -2.27
CA PHE A 64 -12.41 -4.60 -1.85
C PHE A 64 -12.22 -4.64 -0.33
N LEU A 65 -13.28 -4.35 0.43
CA LEU A 65 -13.25 -4.38 1.91
C LEU A 65 -12.80 -5.74 2.46
N SER A 66 -13.16 -6.85 1.80
CA SER A 66 -12.70 -8.19 2.18
C SER A 66 -11.17 -8.33 2.15
N ASN A 67 -10.52 -7.69 1.18
CA ASN A 67 -9.06 -7.73 1.05
C ASN A 67 -8.41 -6.84 2.10
N MET A 68 -9.01 -5.68 2.39
CA MET A 68 -8.57 -4.81 3.49
C MET A 68 -8.63 -5.52 4.85
N LEU A 69 -9.66 -6.34 5.11
CA LEU A 69 -9.80 -7.10 6.36
C LEU A 69 -8.80 -8.25 6.51
N ALA A 70 -8.08 -8.61 5.45
CA ALA A 70 -7.06 -9.65 5.48
C ALA A 70 -5.67 -9.14 5.90
N ALA A 71 -5.50 -7.83 6.10
CA ALA A 71 -4.25 -7.18 6.50
C ALA A 71 -3.89 -7.41 7.98
#